data_AF-N4VAK7-F1
#
_entry.id   AF-N4VAK7-F1
#
_cell.length_a   1.000
_cell.length_b   1.000
_cell.length_c   1.000
_cell.angle_alpha   90.00
_cell.angle_beta   90.00
_cell.angle_gamma   90.00
#
_symmetry.space_group_name_H-M   'P 1'
#
loop_
_entity.id
_entity.type
_entity.pdbx_description
1 polymer ?
#
loop_
_entity_poly.entity_id
_entity_poly.type
_entity_poly.pdbx_seq_one_letter_code
_entity_poly.pdbx_strand_id
1 'polypeptide(L)'
;MTKRPPLDDLSRDSSPAPSVNDEGGVGMENSEEGEVADEVKSGGSQQGKQRENATQPRIFTLWVLIEDTYSSGSPIDEYGVDRAPFCNVELSLGLAPTKHTSWMPTREGWKELERRFEPFLQLGETHQVHQSLLTSLMATCSDPKELNGAIRSWNHVQDGLKTRRLHSDFDLDPTRDVLIILLMDTGFPFKQVIKEQYGKIDEYLQVLGPKHSSLTHVYPNREERYAAEDKFPDIRALDLIARTQKTWRPTTCFGFGECTLNGIKDIKKRTWSCSSVHTKSGGNRASYLRCIPSRLRRTTRSKRKITQAAGENDETEGAWFHQEHVKILSHTELRVFIVTHPDSDGTRGLRGRVVRVCCTHPTRGGNVVAVEADEDTYDRLGTTEQEVCDFSLGVFEALRDPKFGWARRFESLEVGCRLDVSVSEVGGSLFVNEITRWNGASYFSDYCAGWPHSLFCSAYAKAWGRYVQEVGRRELVDA
;
A
#
# COMPACT_ATOMS: atom_id res chain seq x y z
N MET A 1 3.06 15.28 43.38
CA MET A 1 2.18 15.00 44.54
C MET A 1 1.28 16.21 44.78
N THR A 2 0.06 16.21 44.25
CA THR A 2 -1.04 17.05 44.74
C THR A 2 -2.36 16.41 44.33
N LYS A 3 -3.13 16.13 45.38
CA LYS A 3 -4.35 15.35 45.55
C LYS A 3 -5.51 15.64 44.57
N ARG A 4 -6.13 14.57 44.06
CA ARG A 4 -7.52 14.55 43.56
C ARG A 4 -8.51 14.58 44.74
N PRO A 5 -9.73 15.13 44.57
CA PRO A 5 -10.88 14.84 45.42
C PRO A 5 -11.76 13.69 44.87
N PRO A 6 -12.60 13.05 45.70
CA PRO A 6 -13.26 11.77 45.41
C PRO A 6 -14.74 11.88 44.96
N LEU A 7 -15.13 10.82 44.24
CA LEU A 7 -16.41 10.08 44.10
C LEU A 7 -17.74 10.65 44.62
N ASP A 8 -18.78 10.47 43.78
CA ASP A 8 -20.13 9.91 44.05
C ASP A 8 -20.64 9.46 42.66
N ASP A 9 -20.98 8.23 42.29
CA ASP A 9 -21.84 7.14 42.81
C ASP A 9 -23.35 7.49 42.89
N LEU A 10 -24.07 7.30 41.77
CA LEU A 10 -25.52 7.10 41.73
C LEU A 10 -25.87 6.07 40.63
N SER A 11 -25.90 4.82 41.06
CA SER A 11 -27.01 3.85 40.94
C SER A 11 -27.92 3.84 39.70
N ARG A 12 -28.02 2.62 39.14
CA ARG A 12 -29.25 1.88 38.78
C ARG A 12 -30.24 2.53 37.79
N ASP A 13 -30.36 1.91 36.61
CA ASP A 13 -31.65 1.33 36.25
C ASP A 13 -31.50 0.12 35.33
N SER A 14 -32.42 -0.83 35.51
CA SER A 14 -32.35 -2.22 35.08
C SER A 14 -33.52 -2.55 34.15
N SER A 15 -33.25 -3.40 33.14
CA SER A 15 -34.18 -4.36 32.51
C SER A 15 -35.19 -3.84 31.46
N PRO A 16 -35.78 -4.71 30.62
CA PRO A 16 -35.30 -5.99 30.06
C PRO A 16 -35.54 -6.15 28.54
N ALA A 17 -34.97 -7.23 27.97
CA ALA A 17 -35.31 -7.79 26.66
C ALA A 17 -36.72 -8.41 26.63
N PRO A 18 -37.34 -8.59 25.44
CA PRO A 18 -38.40 -9.55 25.24
C PRO A 18 -37.95 -10.77 24.43
N SER A 19 -38.46 -11.90 24.89
CA SER A 19 -38.36 -13.27 24.39
C SER A 19 -39.33 -13.58 23.24
N VAL A 20 -38.88 -14.48 22.36
CA VAL A 20 -39.52 -15.64 21.70
C VAL A 20 -41.05 -15.83 21.82
N ASN A 21 -41.68 -16.10 20.66
CA ASN A 21 -42.72 -17.12 20.32
C ASN A 21 -42.83 -17.04 18.78
N ASP A 22 -42.56 -18.03 17.92
CA ASP A 22 -42.95 -19.44 17.76
C ASP A 22 -44.42 -19.68 17.34
N GLU A 23 -44.58 -20.65 16.42
CA GLU A 23 -45.80 -21.12 15.72
C GLU A 23 -46.30 -20.26 14.53
N GLY A 24 -46.66 -20.76 13.35
CA GLY A 24 -46.88 -22.09 12.81
C GLY A 24 -47.77 -21.93 11.55
N GLY A 25 -47.59 -22.74 10.50
CA GLY A 25 -48.48 -22.65 9.33
C GLY A 25 -48.02 -23.40 8.08
N VAL A 26 -48.29 -24.70 8.05
CA VAL A 26 -48.23 -25.62 6.90
C VAL A 26 -49.49 -25.46 6.05
N GLY A 27 -49.41 -25.64 4.72
CA GLY A 27 -50.59 -26.09 3.95
C GLY A 27 -50.60 -25.86 2.43
N MET A 28 -50.39 -26.96 1.69
CA MET A 28 -50.97 -27.36 0.37
C MET A 28 -50.61 -26.54 -0.89
N GLU A 29 -49.97 -27.11 -1.92
CA GLU A 29 -50.32 -28.22 -2.84
C GLU A 29 -51.43 -27.93 -3.87
N ASN A 30 -51.17 -28.45 -5.08
CA ASN A 30 -51.95 -28.52 -6.33
C ASN A 30 -51.64 -27.40 -7.35
N SER A 31 -51.45 -27.66 -8.64
CA SER A 31 -51.60 -28.88 -9.44
C SER A 31 -50.98 -28.69 -10.83
N GLU A 32 -50.81 -29.82 -11.51
CA GLU A 32 -50.16 -30.13 -12.78
C GLU A 32 -50.83 -29.57 -14.06
N GLU A 33 -50.22 -29.97 -15.20
CA GLU A 33 -50.63 -29.93 -16.62
C GLU A 33 -50.15 -28.70 -17.40
N GLY A 34 -49.53 -28.79 -18.58
CA GLY A 34 -49.31 -29.87 -19.55
C GLY A 34 -49.31 -29.27 -20.98
N GLU A 35 -48.59 -29.90 -21.92
CA GLU A 35 -48.56 -29.65 -23.40
C GLU A 35 -47.65 -28.51 -23.92
N VAL A 36 -46.51 -28.76 -24.59
CA VAL A 36 -46.18 -29.40 -25.89
C VAL A 36 -46.15 -28.40 -27.07
N ALA A 37 -44.91 -28.20 -27.55
CA ALA A 37 -44.38 -27.89 -28.89
C ALA A 37 -45.02 -26.79 -29.77
N ASP A 38 -44.17 -25.83 -30.20
CA ASP A 38 -44.00 -25.56 -31.63
C ASP A 38 -42.65 -24.90 -31.95
N GLU A 39 -41.87 -25.58 -32.80
CA GLU A 39 -40.69 -25.05 -33.49
C GLU A 39 -41.13 -24.15 -34.65
N VAL A 40 -40.78 -22.87 -34.64
CA VAL A 40 -40.62 -22.10 -35.88
C VAL A 40 -39.35 -21.26 -35.82
N LYS A 41 -38.36 -21.70 -36.60
CA LYS A 41 -37.20 -20.91 -37.02
C LYS A 41 -37.68 -19.74 -37.89
N SER A 42 -37.38 -18.51 -37.49
CA SER A 42 -37.18 -17.42 -38.45
C SER A 42 -36.01 -16.56 -37.96
N GLY A 43 -34.94 -16.60 -38.75
CA GLY A 43 -33.75 -15.79 -38.55
C GLY A 43 -34.00 -14.34 -38.92
N GLY A 44 -33.51 -13.43 -38.09
CA GLY A 44 -33.51 -12.00 -38.36
C GLY A 44 -33.32 -11.20 -37.08
N SER A 45 -32.19 -10.51 -36.98
CA SER A 45 -31.96 -9.40 -36.03
C SER A 45 -31.86 -9.76 -34.54
N GLN A 46 -30.76 -10.40 -34.14
CA GLN A 46 -30.29 -10.41 -32.75
C GLN A 46 -29.03 -9.55 -32.51
N GLN A 47 -28.48 -8.88 -33.54
CA GLN A 47 -27.37 -7.93 -33.37
C GLN A 47 -27.83 -6.52 -32.93
N GLY A 48 -29.13 -6.23 -32.95
CA GLY A 48 -29.69 -4.93 -32.55
C GLY A 48 -30.18 -4.82 -31.11
N LYS A 49 -30.32 -5.93 -30.37
CA LYS A 49 -30.99 -5.97 -29.05
C LYS A 49 -30.06 -6.16 -27.84
N GLN A 50 -28.74 -6.22 -28.03
CA GLN A 50 -27.77 -6.24 -26.92
C GLN A 50 -27.30 -4.84 -26.48
N ARG A 51 -27.70 -3.77 -27.17
CA ARG A 51 -27.28 -2.39 -26.84
C ARG A 51 -28.15 -1.66 -25.80
N GLU A 52 -29.27 -2.25 -25.37
CA GLU A 52 -30.24 -1.58 -24.49
C GLU A 52 -30.08 -1.89 -22.98
N ASN A 53 -29.09 -2.68 -22.57
CA ASN A 53 -28.77 -2.94 -21.15
C ASN A 53 -27.58 -2.12 -20.64
N ALA A 54 -27.44 -0.87 -21.08
CA ALA A 54 -26.37 0.00 -20.62
C ALA A 54 -26.82 0.78 -19.37
N THR A 55 -27.10 0.07 -18.28
CA THR A 55 -27.96 0.58 -17.19
C THR A 55 -27.26 1.24 -16.01
N GLN A 56 -25.94 1.15 -15.82
CA GLN A 56 -25.21 1.96 -14.82
C GLN A 56 -23.75 2.21 -15.25
N PRO A 57 -23.18 3.39 -14.92
CA PRO A 57 -21.74 3.64 -15.04
C PRO A 57 -20.93 2.54 -14.34
N ARG A 58 -19.90 2.01 -15.01
CA ARG A 58 -19.02 0.99 -14.44
C ARG A 58 -17.83 1.65 -13.78
N ILE A 59 -17.39 1.09 -12.66
CA ILE A 59 -16.08 1.42 -12.08
C ILE A 59 -15.18 0.22 -12.34
N PHE A 60 -14.12 0.45 -13.10
CA PHE A 60 -13.22 -0.58 -13.58
C PHE A 60 -11.82 -0.37 -13.00
N THR A 61 -11.32 -1.35 -12.24
CA THR A 61 -9.93 -1.33 -11.76
C THR A 61 -9.03 -2.15 -12.67
N LEU A 62 -8.09 -1.49 -13.33
CA LEU A 62 -6.97 -2.11 -14.01
C LEU A 62 -5.79 -2.26 -13.03
N TRP A 63 -5.57 -3.48 -12.54
CA TRP A 63 -4.45 -3.86 -11.68
C TRP A 63 -3.20 -4.04 -12.54
N VAL A 64 -2.25 -3.12 -12.41
CA VAL A 64 -1.03 -3.08 -13.20
C VAL A 64 0.12 -3.62 -12.36
N LEU A 65 0.56 -4.83 -12.70
CA LEU A 65 1.72 -5.46 -12.08
C LEU A 65 2.99 -4.89 -12.72
N ILE A 66 3.83 -4.27 -11.90
CA ILE A 66 5.11 -3.72 -12.33
C ILE A 66 6.21 -4.67 -11.91
N GLU A 67 6.99 -5.14 -12.89
CA GLU A 67 8.14 -6.01 -12.63
C GLU A 67 9.29 -5.19 -12.02
N ASP A 68 10.01 -5.79 -11.09
CA ASP A 68 11.22 -5.25 -10.49
C ASP A 68 12.29 -5.04 -11.58
N THR A 69 12.40 -3.82 -12.11
CA THR A 69 13.29 -3.50 -13.23
C THR A 69 14.36 -2.48 -12.82
N TYR A 70 15.63 -2.78 -13.12
CA TYR A 70 16.68 -1.76 -13.21
C TYR A 70 16.71 -1.16 -14.63
N SER A 71 17.20 0.07 -14.75
CA SER A 71 17.32 0.83 -16.02
C SER A 71 18.19 0.16 -17.10
N SER A 72 18.87 -0.95 -16.82
CA SER A 72 19.69 -1.70 -17.78
C SER A 72 18.95 -2.84 -18.48
N GLY A 73 17.68 -3.12 -18.15
CA GLY A 73 16.94 -4.25 -18.71
C GLY A 73 17.47 -5.63 -18.27
N SER A 74 18.33 -5.67 -17.24
CA SER A 74 18.76 -6.92 -16.59
C SER A 74 17.90 -7.17 -15.34
N PRO A 75 17.42 -8.41 -15.10
CA PRO A 75 16.85 -8.80 -13.82
C PRO A 75 17.84 -8.49 -12.71
N ILE A 76 17.34 -8.13 -11.53
CA ILE A 76 18.21 -7.85 -10.40
C ILE A 76 18.86 -9.17 -9.94
N ASP A 77 20.09 -9.47 -10.35
CA ASP A 77 20.82 -10.64 -9.82
C ASP A 77 21.02 -10.57 -8.28
N GLU A 78 20.87 -9.38 -7.68
CA GLU A 78 20.88 -9.16 -6.23
C GLU A 78 19.52 -9.20 -5.52
N TYR A 79 18.40 -9.09 -6.25
CA TYR A 79 17.03 -9.13 -5.72
C TYR A 79 16.10 -9.92 -6.65
N GLY A 80 16.60 -11.03 -7.21
CA GLY A 80 15.75 -11.97 -7.94
C GLY A 80 14.61 -12.48 -7.04
N VAL A 81 13.69 -13.24 -7.62
CA VAL A 81 12.61 -13.91 -6.86
C VAL A 81 13.17 -14.69 -5.65
N ASP A 82 14.44 -15.14 -5.74
CA ASP A 82 15.22 -15.80 -4.67
C ASP A 82 15.79 -14.86 -3.58
N ARG A 83 15.74 -13.54 -3.76
CA ARG A 83 16.43 -12.53 -2.92
C ARG A 83 15.56 -11.35 -2.45
N ALA A 84 14.28 -11.28 -2.86
CA ALA A 84 13.24 -10.47 -2.20
C ALA A 84 12.26 -11.38 -1.43
N PRO A 85 12.72 -12.15 -0.42
CA PRO A 85 11.97 -13.25 0.19
C PRO A 85 10.67 -12.81 0.87
N PHE A 86 10.46 -11.50 1.05
CA PHE A 86 9.33 -10.94 1.77
C PHE A 86 8.17 -10.51 0.88
N CYS A 87 8.33 -10.62 -0.45
CA CYS A 87 7.30 -10.29 -1.43
C CYS A 87 6.58 -11.51 -1.99
N ASN A 88 7.14 -12.71 -1.82
CA ASN A 88 6.47 -13.95 -2.23
C ASN A 88 5.57 -14.48 -1.11
N VAL A 89 4.57 -15.26 -1.53
CA VAL A 89 3.65 -15.98 -0.68
C VAL A 89 3.62 -17.43 -1.12
N GLU A 90 3.94 -18.32 -0.19
CA GLU A 90 3.94 -19.75 -0.41
C GLU A 90 2.53 -20.35 -0.24
N LEU A 91 2.01 -20.98 -1.29
CA LEU A 91 0.69 -21.61 -1.30
C LEU A 91 0.82 -23.12 -1.56
N SER A 92 0.53 -23.96 -0.56
CA SER A 92 0.48 -25.43 -0.75
C SER A 92 -0.90 -25.86 -1.25
N LEU A 93 -1.00 -26.38 -2.47
CA LEU A 93 -2.29 -26.83 -3.03
C LEU A 93 -2.68 -28.27 -2.62
N GLY A 94 -1.76 -29.02 -2.00
CA GLY A 94 -1.87 -30.49 -1.86
C GLY A 94 -2.41 -31.05 -0.53
N LEU A 95 -2.61 -30.26 0.53
CA LEU A 95 -2.84 -30.79 1.89
C LEU A 95 -4.12 -30.35 2.61
N ALA A 96 -4.96 -29.49 2.02
CA ALA A 96 -6.23 -29.10 2.66
C ALA A 96 -7.43 -29.89 2.09
N PRO A 97 -8.26 -30.55 2.92
CA PRO A 97 -9.52 -31.11 2.47
C PRO A 97 -10.50 -29.99 2.10
N THR A 98 -10.98 -30.00 0.85
CA THR A 98 -12.33 -29.54 0.45
C THR A 98 -12.84 -28.23 1.07
N LYS A 99 -12.43 -27.10 0.50
CA LYS A 99 -13.27 -25.95 0.11
C LYS A 99 -12.32 -24.98 -0.58
N HIS A 100 -12.29 -24.98 -1.90
CA HIS A 100 -11.62 -23.91 -2.65
C HIS A 100 -12.15 -22.60 -2.08
N THR A 101 -11.29 -21.80 -1.45
CA THR A 101 -11.65 -20.41 -1.20
C THR A 101 -12.01 -19.82 -2.55
N SER A 102 -13.09 -19.03 -2.63
CA SER A 102 -13.65 -18.58 -3.92
C SER A 102 -12.66 -17.82 -4.80
N TRP A 103 -11.52 -17.42 -4.24
CA TRP A 103 -10.45 -16.73 -4.94
C TRP A 103 -9.39 -17.62 -5.56
N MET A 104 -9.28 -18.89 -5.15
CA MET A 104 -8.25 -19.79 -5.67
C MET A 104 -8.59 -20.27 -7.08
N PRO A 105 -7.69 -20.04 -8.06
CA PRO A 105 -7.83 -20.59 -9.41
C PRO A 105 -7.88 -22.12 -9.42
N THR A 106 -8.50 -22.68 -10.47
CA THR A 106 -8.37 -24.11 -10.80
C THR A 106 -6.92 -24.42 -11.19
N ARG A 107 -6.58 -25.71 -11.30
CA ARG A 107 -5.25 -26.14 -11.75
C ARG A 107 -4.90 -25.57 -13.13
N GLU A 108 -5.85 -25.56 -14.05
CA GLU A 108 -5.70 -24.98 -15.38
C GLU A 108 -5.59 -23.45 -15.30
N GLY A 109 -6.35 -22.82 -14.40
CA GLY A 109 -6.25 -21.40 -14.11
C GLY A 109 -4.86 -20.97 -13.63
N TRP A 110 -4.22 -21.77 -12.77
CA TRP A 110 -2.85 -21.51 -12.32
C TRP A 110 -1.83 -21.56 -13.46
N LYS A 111 -1.93 -22.54 -14.38
CA LYS A 111 -1.05 -22.64 -15.55
C LYS A 111 -1.21 -21.45 -16.49
N GLU A 112 -2.45 -21.00 -16.69
CA GLU A 112 -2.71 -19.83 -17.52
C GLU A 112 -2.17 -18.55 -16.87
N LEU A 113 -2.28 -18.42 -15.55
CA LEU A 113 -1.68 -17.31 -14.81
C LEU A 113 -0.15 -17.34 -14.89
N GLU A 114 0.49 -18.50 -14.76
CA GLU A 114 1.95 -18.63 -14.87
C GLU A 114 2.42 -18.21 -16.27
N ARG A 115 1.74 -18.68 -17.33
CA ARG A 115 2.04 -18.28 -18.71
C ARG A 115 1.93 -16.76 -18.93
N ARG A 116 1.03 -16.11 -18.20
CA ARG A 116 0.71 -14.69 -18.36
C ARG A 116 1.55 -13.78 -17.48
N PHE A 117 1.95 -14.27 -16.31
CA PHE A 117 2.61 -13.53 -15.25
C PHE A 117 3.80 -14.33 -14.69
N GLU A 118 4.57 -14.95 -15.56
CA GLU A 118 5.73 -15.80 -15.22
C GLU A 118 6.67 -15.15 -14.17
N PRO A 119 6.99 -13.84 -14.22
CA PRO A 119 7.85 -13.21 -13.20
C PRO A 119 7.22 -13.12 -11.80
N PHE A 120 5.91 -13.30 -11.68
CA PHE A 120 5.13 -13.13 -10.44
C PHE A 120 4.58 -14.45 -9.89
N LEU A 121 4.81 -15.57 -10.57
CA LEU A 121 4.24 -16.86 -10.22
C LEU A 121 5.16 -17.99 -10.66
N GLN A 122 5.59 -18.80 -9.71
CA GLN A 122 6.30 -20.04 -9.97
C GLN A 122 5.49 -21.22 -9.44
N LEU A 123 5.08 -22.12 -10.32
CA LEU A 123 4.35 -23.33 -9.94
C LEU A 123 5.30 -24.42 -9.43
N GLY A 124 4.91 -25.09 -8.35
CA GLY A 124 5.68 -26.17 -7.71
C GLY A 124 4.81 -27.00 -6.76
N GLU A 125 5.45 -27.82 -5.92
CA GLU A 125 4.75 -28.51 -4.82
C GLU A 125 4.05 -27.50 -3.90
N THR A 126 4.75 -26.40 -3.62
CA THR A 126 4.20 -25.16 -3.11
C THR A 126 4.37 -24.08 -4.18
N HIS A 127 3.29 -23.34 -4.45
CA HIS A 127 3.29 -22.29 -5.45
C HIS A 127 3.84 -21.03 -4.81
N GLN A 128 4.85 -20.42 -5.44
CA GLN A 128 5.39 -19.14 -4.99
C GLN A 128 4.67 -18.05 -5.78
N VAL A 129 3.83 -17.28 -5.09
CA VAL A 129 3.02 -16.23 -5.72
C VAL A 129 3.44 -14.89 -5.18
N HIS A 130 3.86 -14.00 -6.06
CA HIS A 130 4.19 -12.64 -5.68
C HIS A 130 2.95 -11.93 -5.12
N GLN A 131 3.10 -11.26 -3.97
CA GLN A 131 2.01 -10.66 -3.21
C GLN A 131 1.15 -9.67 -4.02
N SER A 132 1.75 -8.95 -4.99
CA SER A 132 1.03 -8.03 -5.87
C SER A 132 0.04 -8.76 -6.75
N LEU A 133 0.46 -9.90 -7.33
CA LEU A 133 -0.41 -10.76 -8.11
C LEU A 133 -1.48 -11.39 -7.20
N LEU A 134 -1.09 -11.93 -6.04
CA LEU A 134 -2.03 -12.57 -5.12
C LEU A 134 -3.12 -11.60 -4.61
N THR A 135 -2.72 -10.38 -4.24
CA THR A 135 -3.67 -9.33 -3.81
C THR A 135 -4.62 -8.95 -4.93
N SER A 136 -4.09 -8.78 -6.15
CA SER A 136 -4.91 -8.47 -7.33
C SER A 136 -5.91 -9.59 -7.62
N LEU A 137 -5.46 -10.86 -7.60
CA LEU A 137 -6.32 -12.03 -7.79
C LEU A 137 -7.43 -12.09 -6.75
N MET A 138 -7.13 -11.85 -5.47
CA MET A 138 -8.14 -11.83 -4.41
C MET A 138 -9.15 -10.69 -4.56
N ALA A 139 -8.74 -9.57 -5.15
CA ALA A 139 -9.64 -8.45 -5.39
C ALA A 139 -10.51 -8.64 -6.64
N THR A 140 -10.04 -9.40 -7.64
CA THR A 140 -10.77 -9.64 -8.90
C THR A 140 -11.46 -11.00 -8.96
N CYS A 141 -11.28 -11.89 -7.99
CA CYS A 141 -11.71 -13.28 -8.12
C CYS A 141 -13.21 -13.52 -8.31
N SER A 142 -14.05 -12.59 -7.87
CA SER A 142 -15.51 -12.65 -8.10
C SER A 142 -15.91 -12.25 -9.52
N ASP A 143 -14.95 -11.90 -10.37
CA ASP A 143 -15.18 -11.28 -11.68
C ASP A 143 -14.42 -12.02 -12.81
N PRO A 144 -14.83 -13.26 -13.15
CA PRO A 144 -14.16 -14.07 -14.16
C PRO A 144 -14.28 -13.50 -15.59
N LYS A 145 -15.16 -12.52 -15.80
CA LYS A 145 -15.39 -11.87 -17.10
C LYS A 145 -14.68 -10.52 -17.22
N GLU A 146 -13.90 -10.13 -16.21
CA GLU A 146 -13.26 -8.80 -16.15
C GLU A 146 -14.29 -7.67 -16.38
N LEU A 147 -15.44 -7.72 -15.70
CA LEU A 147 -16.50 -6.68 -15.77
C LEU A 147 -16.19 -5.45 -14.91
N ASN A 148 -15.54 -5.65 -13.77
CA ASN A 148 -15.21 -4.64 -12.76
C ASN A 148 -13.70 -4.49 -12.58
N GLY A 149 -12.88 -5.38 -13.14
CA GLY A 149 -11.45 -5.19 -13.18
C GLY A 149 -10.67 -6.26 -13.91
N ALA A 150 -9.42 -5.94 -14.18
CA ALA A 150 -8.50 -6.76 -14.95
C ALA A 150 -7.10 -6.67 -14.37
N ILE A 151 -6.33 -7.77 -14.45
CA ILE A 151 -4.91 -7.78 -14.09
C ILE A 151 -4.10 -7.75 -15.38
N ARG A 152 -3.10 -6.87 -15.48
CA ARG A 152 -2.18 -6.74 -16.62
C ARG A 152 -0.77 -6.42 -16.13
N SER A 153 0.25 -6.83 -16.88
CA SER A 153 1.62 -6.36 -16.64
C SER A 153 1.80 -4.93 -17.15
N TRP A 154 2.79 -4.22 -16.61
CA TRP A 154 3.15 -2.88 -17.09
C TRP A 154 3.41 -2.84 -18.61
N ASN A 155 4.07 -3.85 -19.17
CA ASN A 155 4.35 -3.93 -20.61
C ASN A 155 3.07 -3.92 -21.45
N HIS A 156 2.06 -4.71 -21.03
CA HIS A 156 0.77 -4.74 -21.72
C HIS A 156 0.05 -3.39 -21.63
N VAL A 157 0.02 -2.79 -20.44
CA VAL A 157 -0.62 -1.48 -20.23
C VAL A 157 0.09 -0.39 -21.03
N GLN A 158 1.42 -0.39 -21.04
CA GLN A 158 2.23 0.52 -21.82
C GLN A 158 1.88 0.47 -23.31
N ASP A 159 1.67 -0.71 -23.87
CA ASP A 159 1.28 -0.86 -25.27
C ASP A 159 -0.15 -0.34 -25.50
N GLY A 160 -1.08 -0.58 -24.57
CA GLY A 160 -2.43 0.00 -24.59
C GLY A 160 -2.42 1.53 -24.53
N LEU A 161 -1.56 2.13 -23.71
CA LEU A 161 -1.37 3.59 -23.63
C LEU A 161 -0.83 4.15 -24.96
N LYS A 162 0.24 3.55 -25.51
CA LYS A 162 0.86 3.96 -26.79
C LYS A 162 -0.10 3.85 -27.97
N THR A 163 -0.84 2.74 -28.04
CA THR A 163 -1.82 2.48 -29.11
C THR A 163 -3.15 3.17 -28.88
N ARG A 164 -3.33 3.83 -27.72
CA ARG A 164 -4.55 4.55 -27.31
C ARG A 164 -5.78 3.64 -27.19
N ARG A 165 -5.58 2.37 -26.87
CA ARG A 165 -6.64 1.35 -26.82
C ARG A 165 -7.07 0.95 -25.42
N LEU A 166 -6.51 1.57 -24.38
CA LEU A 166 -6.75 1.11 -23.01
C LEU A 166 -8.25 0.99 -22.66
N HIS A 167 -9.08 1.99 -22.98
CA HIS A 167 -10.54 1.89 -22.77
C HIS A 167 -11.19 0.83 -23.66
N SER A 168 -10.84 0.78 -24.95
CA SER A 168 -11.45 -0.17 -25.90
C SER A 168 -11.06 -1.63 -25.64
N ASP A 169 -9.88 -1.88 -25.09
CA ASP A 169 -9.41 -3.23 -24.75
C ASP A 169 -10.28 -3.89 -23.65
N PHE A 170 -11.05 -3.08 -22.90
CA PHE A 170 -11.93 -3.51 -21.82
C PHE A 170 -13.41 -3.14 -22.04
N ASP A 171 -13.77 -2.71 -23.26
CA ASP A 171 -15.13 -2.26 -23.60
C ASP A 171 -15.66 -1.20 -22.61
N LEU A 172 -14.80 -0.23 -22.28
CA LEU A 172 -15.14 0.89 -21.41
C LEU A 172 -15.51 2.11 -22.25
N ASP A 173 -16.61 2.77 -21.87
CA ASP A 173 -17.00 4.04 -22.46
C ASP A 173 -16.34 5.19 -21.68
N PRO A 174 -15.36 5.90 -22.27
CA PRO A 174 -14.62 6.97 -21.61
C PRO A 174 -15.48 8.20 -21.25
N THR A 175 -16.76 8.21 -21.60
CA THR A 175 -17.70 9.29 -21.27
C THR A 175 -18.54 9.03 -20.02
N ARG A 176 -18.54 7.79 -19.50
CA ARG A 176 -19.34 7.39 -18.34
C ARG A 176 -18.64 6.42 -17.40
N ASP A 177 -17.78 5.56 -17.91
CA ASP A 177 -17.13 4.53 -17.10
C ASP A 177 -15.90 5.13 -16.43
N VAL A 178 -15.72 4.80 -15.16
CA VAL A 178 -14.58 5.20 -14.37
C VAL A 178 -13.48 4.15 -14.51
N LEU A 179 -12.34 4.53 -15.07
CA LEU A 179 -11.15 3.68 -15.16
C LEU A 179 -10.16 4.04 -14.05
N ILE A 180 -9.83 3.09 -13.18
CA ILE A 180 -8.77 3.22 -12.18
C ILE A 180 -7.56 2.40 -12.63
N ILE A 181 -6.45 3.06 -12.96
CA ILE A 181 -5.17 2.45 -13.26
C ILE A 181 -4.41 2.30 -11.94
N LEU A 182 -4.48 1.12 -11.33
CA LEU A 182 -3.85 0.80 -10.05
C LEU A 182 -2.44 0.21 -10.27
N LEU A 183 -1.41 0.95 -9.90
CA LEU A 183 -0.01 0.53 -10.00
C LEU A 183 0.40 -0.28 -8.76
N MET A 184 0.65 -1.57 -8.97
CA MET A 184 1.16 -2.50 -7.95
C MET A 184 2.66 -2.69 -8.16
N ASP A 185 3.46 -2.06 -7.30
CA ASP A 185 4.91 -1.97 -7.44
C ASP A 185 5.57 -2.06 -6.07
N THR A 186 5.93 -3.28 -5.71
CA THR A 186 6.71 -3.64 -4.53
C THR A 186 8.22 -3.55 -4.77
N GLY A 187 8.60 -3.17 -5.99
CA GLY A 187 9.97 -2.89 -6.35
C GLY A 187 10.40 -1.51 -5.88
N PHE A 188 11.68 -1.23 -6.14
CA PHE A 188 12.30 0.05 -5.80
C PHE A 188 12.76 0.75 -7.07
N PRO A 189 11.81 1.23 -7.91
CA PRO A 189 12.15 1.80 -9.20
C PRO A 189 12.97 3.08 -9.06
N PHE A 190 13.82 3.31 -10.04
CA PHE A 190 14.51 4.58 -10.17
C PHE A 190 13.51 5.70 -10.44
N LYS A 191 13.86 6.89 -9.98
CA LYS A 191 13.11 8.12 -10.27
C LYS A 191 12.78 8.28 -11.74
N GLN A 192 13.69 7.88 -12.63
CA GLN A 192 13.48 7.96 -14.07
C GLN A 192 12.43 6.97 -14.57
N VAL A 193 12.37 5.75 -14.02
CA VAL A 193 11.33 4.75 -14.37
C VAL A 193 9.95 5.29 -14.00
N ILE A 194 9.81 5.87 -12.80
CA ILE A 194 8.55 6.49 -12.39
C ILE A 194 8.20 7.68 -13.28
N LYS A 195 9.16 8.55 -13.61
CA LYS A 195 8.97 9.66 -14.58
C LYS A 195 8.39 9.15 -15.89
N GLU A 196 8.96 8.10 -16.45
CA GLU A 196 8.56 7.54 -17.74
C GLU A 196 7.20 6.86 -17.69
N GLN A 197 6.89 6.13 -16.60
CA GLN A 197 5.59 5.49 -16.41
C GLN A 197 4.48 6.53 -16.39
N TYR A 198 4.58 7.52 -15.53
CA TYR A 198 3.56 8.58 -15.45
C TYR A 198 3.58 9.46 -16.70
N GLY A 199 4.74 9.68 -17.35
CA GLY A 199 4.80 10.40 -18.62
C GLY A 199 3.91 9.77 -19.69
N LYS A 200 3.98 8.45 -19.85
CA LYS A 200 3.14 7.71 -20.81
C LYS A 200 1.65 7.74 -20.43
N ILE A 201 1.34 7.75 -19.14
CA ILE A 201 -0.04 7.87 -18.67
C ILE A 201 -0.58 9.28 -18.94
N ASP A 202 0.18 10.33 -18.62
CA ASP A 202 -0.19 11.72 -18.89
C ASP A 202 -0.41 11.95 -20.39
N GLU A 203 0.46 11.44 -21.25
CA GLU A 203 0.30 11.50 -22.72
C GLU A 203 -1.02 10.87 -23.17
N TYR A 204 -1.39 9.73 -22.59
CA TYR A 204 -2.67 9.08 -22.87
C TYR A 204 -3.85 9.92 -22.40
N LEU A 205 -3.81 10.43 -21.17
CA LEU A 205 -4.87 11.29 -20.61
C LEU A 205 -5.06 12.58 -21.41
N GLN A 206 -3.97 13.18 -21.90
CA GLN A 206 -4.03 14.36 -22.76
C GLN A 206 -4.76 14.07 -24.08
N VAL A 207 -4.55 12.89 -24.66
CA VAL A 207 -5.22 12.47 -25.90
C VAL A 207 -6.72 12.21 -25.68
N LEU A 208 -7.09 11.63 -24.53
CA LEU A 208 -8.50 11.49 -24.15
C LEU A 208 -9.18 12.85 -24.02
N GLY A 209 -8.45 13.86 -23.56
CA GLY A 209 -8.93 15.21 -23.38
C GLY A 209 -9.68 15.41 -22.05
N PRO A 210 -9.85 16.67 -21.61
CA PRO A 210 -10.24 16.98 -20.23
C PRO A 210 -11.55 16.35 -19.75
N LYS A 211 -12.53 16.23 -20.66
CA LYS A 211 -13.85 15.67 -20.37
C LYS A 211 -13.81 14.17 -20.05
N HIS A 212 -12.86 13.45 -20.63
CA HIS A 212 -12.74 11.99 -20.51
C HIS A 212 -11.67 11.62 -19.49
N SER A 213 -10.61 12.42 -19.38
CA SER A 213 -9.56 12.22 -18.38
C SER A 213 -10.04 12.37 -16.94
N SER A 214 -11.15 13.09 -16.68
CA SER A 214 -11.73 13.20 -15.33
C SER A 214 -12.26 11.88 -14.79
N LEU A 215 -12.64 10.95 -15.67
CA LEU A 215 -13.11 9.61 -15.30
C LEU A 215 -11.98 8.56 -15.33
N THR A 216 -10.73 8.97 -15.56
CA THR A 216 -9.57 8.08 -15.52
C THR A 216 -8.65 8.47 -14.38
N HIS A 217 -8.60 7.64 -13.34
CA HIS A 217 -7.77 7.86 -12.15
C HIS A 217 -6.54 6.98 -12.18
N VAL A 218 -5.40 7.54 -11.78
CA VAL A 218 -4.15 6.81 -11.60
C VAL A 218 -3.91 6.68 -10.11
N TYR A 219 -3.74 5.45 -9.63
CA TYR A 219 -3.54 5.16 -8.22
C TYR A 219 -2.24 4.38 -7.97
N PRO A 220 -1.38 4.83 -7.04
CA PRO A 220 -1.39 6.16 -6.46
C PRO A 220 -1.22 7.22 -7.56
N ASN A 221 -1.57 8.46 -7.27
CA ASN A 221 -1.29 9.53 -8.20
C ASN A 221 0.22 9.84 -8.25
N ARG A 222 0.64 10.62 -9.26
CA ARG A 222 2.06 10.97 -9.48
C ARG A 222 2.69 11.59 -8.24
N GLU A 223 2.05 12.56 -7.60
CA GLU A 223 2.65 13.26 -6.47
C GLU A 223 2.86 12.31 -5.29
N GLU A 224 1.89 11.44 -5.01
CA GLU A 224 2.01 10.44 -3.95
C GLU A 224 3.10 9.42 -4.26
N ARG A 225 3.20 8.91 -5.49
CA ARG A 225 4.28 7.97 -5.84
C ARG A 225 5.66 8.60 -5.65
N TYR A 226 5.83 9.87 -6.02
CA TYR A 226 7.09 10.58 -5.75
C TYR A 226 7.34 10.79 -4.27
N ALA A 227 6.29 11.13 -3.50
CA ALA A 227 6.39 11.30 -2.06
C ALA A 227 6.68 9.98 -1.32
N ALA A 228 6.28 8.84 -1.90
CA ALA A 228 6.56 7.54 -1.35
C ALA A 228 8.03 7.13 -1.50
N GLU A 229 8.63 7.43 -2.65
CA GLU A 229 10.01 7.05 -2.95
C GLU A 229 11.04 8.09 -2.49
N ASP A 230 10.66 9.37 -2.42
CA ASP A 230 11.45 10.40 -1.75
C ASP A 230 11.08 10.42 -0.26
N LYS A 231 12.01 10.07 0.64
CA LYS A 231 11.74 10.04 2.09
C LYS A 231 11.31 11.37 2.70
N PHE A 232 11.56 12.51 2.05
CA PHE A 232 11.35 13.82 2.67
C PHE A 232 9.90 14.21 2.97
N PRO A 233 8.93 14.07 2.05
CA PRO A 233 7.56 14.44 2.33
C PRO A 233 6.98 13.68 3.52
N ASP A 234 7.27 12.38 3.62
CA ASP A 234 6.86 11.54 4.75
C ASP A 234 7.50 11.98 6.05
N ILE A 235 8.83 12.14 6.09
CA ILE A 235 9.54 12.60 7.29
C ILE A 235 8.95 13.94 7.77
N ARG A 236 8.63 14.86 6.86
CA ARG A 236 8.04 16.16 7.22
C ARG A 236 6.63 16.03 7.80
N ALA A 237 5.79 15.16 7.21
CA ALA A 237 4.45 14.90 7.72
C ALA A 237 4.53 14.29 9.13
N LEU A 238 5.40 13.31 9.29
CA LEU A 238 5.74 12.67 10.55
C LEU A 238 6.25 13.69 11.59
N ASP A 239 7.22 14.55 11.26
CA ASP A 239 7.71 15.61 12.16
C ASP A 239 6.59 16.57 12.59
N LEU A 240 5.67 16.92 11.69
CA LEU A 240 4.53 17.78 12.02
C LEU A 240 3.53 17.08 12.94
N ILE A 241 3.22 15.81 12.70
CA ILE A 241 2.36 15.00 13.56
C ILE A 241 2.97 14.90 14.96
N ALA A 242 4.26 14.59 15.06
CA ALA A 242 4.95 14.45 16.35
C ALA A 242 4.91 15.75 17.15
N ARG A 243 5.18 16.89 16.51
CA ARG A 243 5.04 18.21 17.15
C ARG A 243 3.62 18.50 17.62
N THR A 244 2.62 18.15 16.81
CA THR A 244 1.21 18.39 17.11
C THR A 244 0.73 17.52 18.28
N GLN A 245 1.13 16.26 18.30
CA GLN A 245 0.79 15.27 19.32
C GLN A 245 1.71 15.35 20.56
N LYS A 246 2.75 16.20 20.52
CA LYS A 246 3.79 16.31 21.55
C LYS A 246 4.50 14.98 21.84
N THR A 247 4.70 14.17 20.81
CA THR A 247 5.47 12.93 20.86
C THR A 247 6.90 13.15 20.37
N TRP A 248 7.81 12.28 20.77
CA TRP A 248 9.20 12.33 20.33
C TRP A 248 9.37 11.63 18.97
N ARG A 249 10.32 12.12 18.16
CA ARG A 249 10.81 11.45 16.94
C ARG A 249 12.28 11.83 16.74
N PRO A 250 13.11 10.95 16.13
CA PRO A 250 14.50 11.26 15.84
C PRO A 250 14.65 12.56 15.03
N THR A 251 15.54 13.44 15.48
CA THR A 251 15.76 14.71 14.81
C THR A 251 16.31 14.48 13.40
N THR A 252 15.69 15.09 12.38
CA THR A 252 16.18 15.03 11.00
C THR A 252 16.83 16.35 10.60
N CYS A 253 18.03 16.26 10.03
CA CYS A 253 18.62 17.33 9.25
C CYS A 253 18.54 16.94 7.77
N PHE A 254 17.82 17.72 6.97
CA PHE A 254 17.58 17.43 5.55
C PHE A 254 18.81 17.59 4.65
N GLY A 255 20.01 17.79 5.24
CA GLY A 255 21.27 17.82 4.51
C GLY A 255 21.56 19.14 3.80
N PHE A 256 20.80 20.21 4.07
CA PHE A 256 21.04 21.56 3.54
C PHE A 256 20.81 22.62 4.63
N GLY A 257 21.42 23.80 4.47
CA GLY A 257 21.28 24.90 5.43
C GLY A 257 22.08 24.70 6.72
N GLU A 258 21.57 25.21 7.85
CA GLU A 258 22.21 25.02 9.15
C GLU A 258 21.97 23.60 9.67
N CYS A 259 23.05 22.92 10.08
CA CYS A 259 22.98 21.55 10.55
C CYS A 259 22.33 21.46 11.95
N THR A 260 21.17 20.81 12.03
CA THR A 260 20.45 20.56 13.30
C THR A 260 21.03 19.41 14.13
N LEU A 261 21.93 18.61 13.55
CA LEU A 261 22.56 17.45 14.19
C LEU A 261 24.03 17.67 14.56
N ASN A 262 24.47 18.93 14.67
CA ASN A 262 25.86 19.26 14.96
C ASN A 262 26.29 18.73 16.35
N GLY A 263 27.21 17.76 16.37
CA GLY A 263 27.67 17.10 17.60
C GLY A 263 26.76 15.99 18.12
N ILE A 264 25.71 15.63 17.36
CA ILE A 264 24.81 14.52 17.66
C ILE A 264 25.23 13.32 16.81
N LYS A 265 25.18 12.11 17.40
CA LYS A 265 25.44 10.88 16.64
C LYS A 265 24.33 10.71 15.60
N ASP A 266 24.72 10.59 14.33
CA ASP A 266 23.81 10.56 13.20
C ASP A 266 23.94 9.28 12.38
N ILE A 267 22.92 9.04 11.55
CA ILE A 267 22.95 8.09 10.46
C ILE A 267 22.66 8.84 9.16
N LYS A 268 23.46 8.60 8.12
CA LYS A 268 23.31 9.24 6.82
C LYS A 268 22.50 8.33 5.91
N LYS A 269 21.48 8.90 5.28
CA LYS A 269 20.51 8.21 4.43
C LYS A 269 20.38 8.97 3.11
N ARG A 270 20.12 8.23 2.04
CA ARG A 270 19.71 8.80 0.76
C ARG A 270 18.19 8.89 0.68
N THR A 271 17.66 9.97 0.11
CA THR A 271 16.21 10.17 -0.01
C THR A 271 15.56 9.12 -0.89
N TRP A 272 16.16 8.80 -2.04
CA TRP A 272 15.69 7.78 -2.97
C TRP A 272 16.49 6.50 -2.80
N SER A 273 16.09 5.64 -1.87
CA SER A 273 16.76 4.36 -1.61
C SER A 273 15.95 3.44 -0.73
N CYS A 274 16.14 2.14 -0.90
CA CYS A 274 15.49 1.08 -0.16
C CYS A 274 16.46 0.20 0.64
N SER A 275 15.91 -0.69 1.46
CA SER A 275 16.61 -1.85 2.06
C SER A 275 17.95 -1.52 2.73
N SER A 276 18.06 -0.32 3.31
CA SER A 276 19.28 0.20 3.93
C SER A 276 20.54 0.22 3.04
N VAL A 277 20.43 -0.01 1.72
CA VAL A 277 21.57 -0.06 0.78
C VAL A 277 22.41 1.22 0.86
N HIS A 278 21.73 2.35 1.03
CA HIS A 278 22.32 3.68 1.10
C HIS A 278 22.24 4.28 2.52
N THR A 279 22.31 3.43 3.54
CA THR A 279 22.40 3.83 4.94
C THR A 279 23.83 3.62 5.43
N LYS A 280 24.46 4.64 6.03
CA LYS A 280 25.86 4.55 6.51
C LYS A 280 26.02 5.17 7.91
N SER A 281 26.68 4.43 8.79
CA SER A 281 27.05 4.85 10.16
C SER A 281 28.54 5.20 10.24
N GLY A 282 28.88 6.40 10.73
CA GLY A 282 30.27 6.82 10.97
C GLY A 282 31.07 7.31 9.74
N GLY A 283 32.09 8.14 9.99
CA GLY A 283 33.07 8.57 8.99
C GLY A 283 32.94 10.01 8.49
N ASN A 284 34.10 10.64 8.23
CA ASN A 284 34.33 12.05 7.88
C ASN A 284 33.85 12.43 6.47
N ARG A 285 32.63 12.03 6.09
CA ARG A 285 31.99 12.33 4.80
C ARG A 285 30.84 13.30 4.96
N ALA A 286 31.11 14.40 5.67
CA ALA A 286 30.35 15.63 5.52
C ALA A 286 30.23 16.04 4.04
N SER A 287 31.10 15.53 3.16
CA SER A 287 31.09 15.74 1.70
C SER A 287 29.78 15.36 1.00
N TYR A 288 28.98 14.42 1.52
CA TYR A 288 27.67 14.10 0.92
C TYR A 288 26.56 15.05 1.35
N LEU A 289 26.73 15.69 2.53
CA LEU A 289 25.77 16.62 3.08
C LEU A 289 26.16 18.05 2.65
N ARG A 290 25.17 18.88 2.37
CA ARG A 290 25.36 20.30 2.05
C ARG A 290 25.07 21.21 3.25
N CYS A 291 24.73 20.64 4.40
CA CYS A 291 24.48 21.39 5.62
C CYS A 291 25.79 21.88 6.25
N ILE A 292 25.72 23.06 6.87
CA ILE A 292 26.87 23.74 7.47
C ILE A 292 26.82 23.55 8.99
N PRO A 293 27.87 23.02 9.63
CA PRO A 293 27.97 22.98 11.08
C PRO A 293 27.91 24.40 11.67
N SER A 294 27.04 24.60 12.66
CA SER A 294 26.76 25.91 13.27
C SER A 294 28.00 26.60 13.86
N ARG A 295 29.06 25.85 14.21
CA ARG A 295 30.33 26.39 14.75
C ARG A 295 31.29 26.98 13.70
N LEU A 296 31.13 26.65 12.41
CA LEU A 296 32.01 27.13 11.33
C LEU A 296 31.68 28.55 10.85
N ARG A 297 30.62 29.18 11.38
CA ARG A 297 30.20 30.53 10.98
C ARG A 297 31.16 31.66 11.41
N ARG A 298 32.15 31.39 12.27
CA ARG A 298 33.06 32.44 12.81
C ARG A 298 34.27 32.77 11.95
N THR A 299 34.64 31.95 10.96
CA THR A 299 35.82 32.24 10.13
C THR A 299 35.63 31.69 8.73
N THR A 300 35.05 32.49 7.83
CA THR A 300 35.60 32.80 6.50
C THR A 300 34.53 33.42 5.61
N ARG A 301 34.85 34.60 5.07
CA ARG A 301 34.29 35.11 3.81
C ARG A 301 34.57 34.08 2.71
N SER A 302 33.71 33.07 2.55
CA SER A 302 33.71 32.22 1.34
C SER A 302 32.28 31.92 0.92
N LYS A 303 31.56 32.98 0.55
CA LYS A 303 30.23 32.93 -0.08
C LYS A 303 30.27 32.45 -1.55
N ARG A 304 31.36 31.82 -2.03
CA ARG A 304 31.58 31.63 -3.48
C ARG A 304 31.83 30.19 -3.98
N LYS A 305 31.62 29.15 -3.17
CA LYS A 305 31.77 27.75 -3.64
C LYS A 305 30.68 26.76 -3.20
N ILE A 306 29.55 27.21 -2.67
CA ILE A 306 28.44 26.31 -2.31
C ILE A 306 27.44 26.15 -3.48
N THR A 307 27.48 27.02 -4.49
CA THR A 307 26.57 27.00 -5.64
C THR A 307 27.10 26.25 -6.87
N GLN A 308 28.28 25.61 -6.81
CA GLN A 308 28.94 24.97 -7.96
C GLN A 308 29.22 23.47 -7.78
N ALA A 309 28.64 22.83 -6.76
CA ALA A 309 28.57 21.37 -6.63
C ALA A 309 27.15 20.84 -6.89
N ALA A 310 26.33 21.60 -7.63
CA ALA A 310 25.19 21.07 -8.35
C ALA A 310 25.71 20.32 -9.58
N GLY A 311 26.42 19.22 -9.34
CA GLY A 311 26.84 18.32 -10.40
C GLY A 311 25.61 17.60 -10.92
N GLU A 312 25.54 17.45 -12.24
CA GLU A 312 24.48 16.82 -13.04
C GLU A 312 24.07 15.40 -12.57
N ASN A 313 24.80 14.80 -11.62
CA ASN A 313 24.47 13.52 -10.98
C ASN A 313 23.40 13.61 -9.86
N ASP A 314 22.94 14.81 -9.47
CA ASP A 314 21.96 14.97 -8.38
C ASP A 314 20.52 14.57 -8.79
N GLU A 315 20.22 14.61 -10.08
CA GLU A 315 18.86 14.35 -10.58
C GLU A 315 18.47 12.87 -10.65
N THR A 316 19.43 11.99 -10.92
CA THR A 316 19.21 10.54 -11.10
C THR A 316 19.23 9.77 -9.78
N GLU A 317 19.91 10.35 -8.79
CA GLU A 317 20.54 9.56 -7.74
C GLU A 317 19.90 9.93 -6.38
N GLY A 318 19.47 11.18 -6.17
CA GLY A 318 18.71 11.60 -4.98
C GLY A 318 19.58 12.16 -3.86
N ALA A 319 18.98 13.05 -3.06
CA ALA A 319 19.67 13.85 -2.05
C ALA A 319 20.11 13.02 -0.84
N TRP A 320 21.15 13.48 -0.15
CA TRP A 320 21.58 12.91 1.13
C TRP A 320 21.10 13.75 2.29
N PHE A 321 20.65 13.07 3.34
CA PHE A 321 20.25 13.65 4.61
C PHE A 321 20.83 12.84 5.76
N HIS A 322 20.65 13.35 6.98
CA HIS A 322 21.03 12.62 8.16
C HIS A 322 20.02 12.80 9.28
N GLN A 323 19.87 11.75 10.07
CA GLN A 323 18.91 11.65 11.16
C GLN A 323 19.64 11.21 12.43
N GLU A 324 19.14 11.65 13.58
CA GLU A 324 19.60 11.20 14.88
C GLU A 324 19.63 9.67 14.94
N HIS A 325 20.75 9.12 15.43
CA HIS A 325 20.96 7.69 15.51
C HIS A 325 20.22 7.08 16.70
N VAL A 326 19.15 6.32 16.43
CA VAL A 326 18.44 5.52 17.43
C VAL A 326 19.06 4.13 17.53
N LYS A 327 19.60 3.78 18.69
CA LYS A 327 20.31 2.50 18.89
C LYS A 327 19.40 1.28 18.74
N ILE A 328 18.12 1.38 19.13
CA ILE A 328 17.21 0.23 19.07
C ILE A 328 16.92 -0.20 17.64
N LEU A 329 16.86 0.73 16.68
CA LEU A 329 16.65 0.43 15.26
C LEU A 329 17.73 -0.50 14.67
N SER A 330 18.93 -0.58 15.27
CA SER A 330 19.94 -1.54 14.81
C SER A 330 19.70 -2.97 15.30
N HIS A 331 18.70 -3.19 16.15
CA HIS A 331 18.39 -4.47 16.78
C HIS A 331 16.97 -4.92 16.45
N THR A 332 16.01 -4.01 16.44
CA THR A 332 14.59 -4.35 16.29
C THR A 332 13.79 -3.18 15.75
N GLU A 333 12.94 -3.47 14.78
CA GLU A 333 11.91 -2.56 14.26
C GLU A 333 10.60 -3.32 14.08
N LEU A 334 9.52 -2.75 14.60
CA LEU A 334 8.17 -3.29 14.44
C LEU A 334 7.59 -2.84 13.09
N ARG A 335 6.89 -3.74 12.41
CA ARG A 335 6.23 -3.49 11.13
C ARG A 335 4.72 -3.67 11.36
N VAL A 336 4.01 -2.55 11.53
CA VAL A 336 2.59 -2.53 11.86
C VAL A 336 1.78 -2.43 10.58
N PHE A 337 1.05 -3.48 10.23
CA PHE A 337 0.21 -3.52 9.04
C PHE A 337 -1.20 -3.02 9.36
N ILE A 338 -1.63 -1.98 8.67
CA ILE A 338 -2.90 -1.31 8.91
C ILE A 338 -3.73 -1.34 7.63
N VAL A 339 -5.01 -1.69 7.76
CA VAL A 339 -6.01 -1.60 6.70
C VAL A 339 -7.18 -0.75 7.15
N THR A 340 -7.93 -0.19 6.21
CA THR A 340 -9.18 0.50 6.50
C THR A 340 -10.37 -0.46 6.57
N HIS A 341 -11.36 -0.08 7.38
CA HIS A 341 -12.67 -0.73 7.44
C HIS A 341 -13.77 0.33 7.57
N PRO A 342 -15.02 0.01 7.19
CA PRO A 342 -16.13 0.93 7.31
C PRO A 342 -16.38 1.27 8.78
N ASP A 343 -16.45 2.56 9.07
CA ASP A 343 -16.79 3.11 10.39
C ASP A 343 -17.44 4.48 10.15
N SER A 344 -18.67 4.67 10.65
CA SER A 344 -19.43 5.92 10.48
C SER A 344 -18.73 7.12 11.13
N ASP A 345 -17.95 6.89 12.19
CA ASP A 345 -17.18 7.92 12.89
C ASP A 345 -15.74 8.02 12.35
N GLY A 346 -15.39 7.16 11.38
CA GLY A 346 -14.09 7.14 10.73
C GLY A 346 -13.90 8.29 9.74
N THR A 347 -12.64 8.65 9.51
CA THR A 347 -12.26 9.61 8.47
C THR A 347 -12.82 9.16 7.12
N ARG A 348 -13.75 9.95 6.55
CA ARG A 348 -14.44 9.64 5.28
C ARG A 348 -15.18 8.29 5.29
N GLY A 349 -15.76 7.91 6.43
CA GLY A 349 -16.49 6.64 6.59
C GLY A 349 -15.58 5.41 6.75
N LEU A 350 -14.28 5.63 6.94
CA LEU A 350 -13.27 4.58 7.04
C LEU A 350 -12.36 4.81 8.23
N ARG A 351 -12.00 3.74 8.94
CA ARG A 351 -11.06 3.76 10.07
C ARG A 351 -9.98 2.71 9.94
N GLY A 352 -8.78 3.03 10.41
CA GLY A 352 -7.66 2.10 10.49
C GLY A 352 -7.92 0.96 11.45
N ARG A 353 -7.41 -0.22 11.12
CA ARG A 353 -7.35 -1.40 11.98
C ARG A 353 -6.02 -2.09 11.76
N VAL A 354 -5.33 -2.42 12.85
CA VAL A 354 -4.11 -3.24 12.79
C VAL A 354 -4.49 -4.66 12.40
N VAL A 355 -3.86 -5.18 11.35
CA VAL A 355 -4.02 -6.56 10.88
C VAL A 355 -3.06 -7.49 11.62
N ARG A 356 -1.82 -7.03 11.77
CA ARG A 356 -0.71 -7.77 12.38
C ARG A 356 0.42 -6.80 12.71
N VAL A 357 1.20 -7.13 13.74
CA VAL A 357 2.50 -6.52 13.99
C VAL A 357 3.56 -7.57 13.74
N CYS A 358 4.49 -7.30 12.84
CA CYS A 358 5.72 -8.09 12.70
C CYS A 358 6.88 -7.40 13.41
N CYS A 359 7.92 -8.15 13.67
CA CYS A 359 9.22 -7.67 14.13
C CYS A 359 10.28 -8.03 13.09
N THR A 360 11.13 -7.06 12.77
CA THR A 360 12.30 -7.26 11.91
C THR A 360 13.58 -6.99 12.67
N HIS A 361 14.56 -7.88 12.52
CA HIS A 361 15.87 -7.73 13.14
C HIS A 361 16.99 -8.30 12.25
N PRO A 362 18.19 -7.67 12.26
CA PRO A 362 19.33 -8.19 11.52
C PRO A 362 19.93 -9.43 12.20
N THR A 363 20.35 -10.40 11.39
CA THR A 363 21.11 -11.58 11.82
C THR A 363 22.62 -11.30 11.78
N ARG A 364 23.41 -12.18 12.42
CA ARG A 364 24.89 -12.09 12.39
C ARG A 364 25.49 -12.15 10.97
N GLY A 365 24.76 -12.70 10.00
CA GLY A 365 25.15 -12.76 8.59
C GLY A 365 24.74 -11.55 7.76
N GLY A 366 24.09 -10.55 8.36
CA GLY A 366 23.59 -9.37 7.64
C GLY A 366 22.21 -9.55 6.98
N ASN A 367 21.65 -10.76 6.98
CA ASN A 367 20.27 -11.00 6.53
C ASN A 367 19.28 -10.42 7.53
N VAL A 368 18.14 -9.93 7.06
CA VAL A 368 17.02 -9.53 7.91
C VAL A 368 16.14 -10.75 8.17
N VAL A 369 15.73 -10.95 9.42
CA VAL A 369 14.68 -11.89 9.78
C VAL A 369 13.41 -11.09 10.06
N ALA A 370 12.28 -11.63 9.60
CA ALA A 370 10.95 -11.16 9.94
C ALA A 370 10.21 -12.27 10.67
N VAL A 371 9.49 -11.93 11.72
CA VAL A 371 8.61 -12.83 12.50
C VAL A 371 7.41 -12.04 13.01
N GLU A 372 6.33 -12.72 13.36
CA GLU A 372 5.24 -12.11 14.14
C GLU A 372 5.78 -11.60 15.49
N ALA A 373 5.34 -10.41 15.92
CA ALA A 373 5.73 -9.86 17.22
C ALA A 373 4.96 -10.58 18.34
N ASP A 374 5.70 -11.07 19.33
CA ASP A 374 5.19 -11.74 20.54
C ASP A 374 5.35 -10.87 21.80
N GLU A 375 4.84 -11.33 22.94
CA GLU A 375 4.96 -10.65 24.24
C GLU A 375 6.42 -10.31 24.56
N ASP A 376 7.34 -11.27 24.36
CA ASP A 376 8.78 -11.09 24.54
C ASP A 376 9.36 -9.95 23.69
N THR A 377 8.83 -9.75 22.47
CA THR A 377 9.24 -8.64 21.60
C THR A 377 8.86 -7.30 22.21
N TYR A 378 7.65 -7.17 22.73
CA TYR A 378 7.18 -5.92 23.35
C TYR A 378 7.92 -5.65 24.68
N ASP A 379 8.13 -6.68 25.49
CA ASP A 379 8.89 -6.59 26.75
C ASP A 379 10.33 -6.11 26.52
N ARG A 380 11.02 -6.62 25.49
CA ARG A 380 12.37 -6.16 25.11
C ARG A 380 12.42 -4.69 24.71
N LEU A 381 11.32 -4.15 24.19
CA LEU A 381 11.20 -2.74 23.83
C LEU A 381 10.68 -1.88 25.00
N GLY A 382 10.20 -2.51 26.07
CA GLY A 382 9.57 -1.83 27.20
C GLY A 382 8.24 -1.16 26.83
N THR A 383 7.45 -1.83 25.99
CA THR A 383 6.12 -1.38 25.53
C THR A 383 5.16 -2.56 25.57
N THR A 384 3.89 -2.33 25.25
CA THR A 384 2.89 -3.38 25.03
C THR A 384 2.37 -3.39 23.59
N GLU A 385 1.77 -4.51 23.15
CA GLU A 385 1.07 -4.59 21.87
C GLU A 385 0.00 -3.50 21.73
N GLN A 386 -0.78 -3.29 22.80
CA GLN A 386 -1.86 -2.30 22.82
C GLN A 386 -1.33 -0.88 22.60
N GLU A 387 -0.25 -0.49 23.29
CA GLU A 387 0.39 0.82 23.11
C GLU A 387 0.92 1.02 21.69
N VAL A 388 1.54 -0.02 21.11
CA VAL A 388 2.02 0.01 19.72
C VAL A 388 0.85 0.19 18.76
N CYS A 389 -0.24 -0.55 18.94
CA CYS A 389 -1.42 -0.47 18.08
C CYS A 389 -2.09 0.91 18.18
N ASP A 390 -2.35 1.39 19.39
CA ASP A 390 -3.01 2.69 19.62
C ASP A 390 -2.18 3.84 19.08
N PHE A 391 -0.87 3.83 19.33
CA PHE A 391 0.06 4.81 18.78
C PHE A 391 0.03 4.79 17.25
N SER A 392 0.13 3.61 16.64
CA SER A 392 0.21 3.44 15.19
C SER A 392 -1.09 3.89 14.51
N LEU A 393 -2.25 3.54 15.08
CA LEU A 393 -3.55 3.99 14.59
C LEU A 393 -3.71 5.51 14.75
N GLY A 394 -3.23 6.09 15.86
CA GLY A 394 -3.24 7.54 16.06
C GLY A 394 -2.40 8.30 15.02
N VAL A 395 -1.24 7.78 14.64
CA VAL A 395 -0.42 8.36 13.56
C VAL A 395 -1.05 8.13 12.19
N PHE A 396 -1.60 6.94 11.94
CA PHE A 396 -2.29 6.59 10.71
C PHE A 396 -3.48 7.52 10.42
N GLU A 397 -4.37 7.73 11.40
CA GLU A 397 -5.50 8.64 11.25
C GLU A 397 -5.05 10.10 11.08
N ALA A 398 -3.97 10.50 11.76
CA ALA A 398 -3.40 11.82 11.54
C ALA A 398 -2.89 11.99 10.10
N LEU A 399 -2.23 11.00 9.50
CA LEU A 399 -1.78 11.09 8.10
C LEU A 399 -2.94 11.18 7.10
N ARG A 400 -4.10 10.60 7.44
CA ARG A 400 -5.33 10.65 6.62
C ARG A 400 -6.10 11.96 6.73
N ASP A 401 -5.76 12.82 7.68
CA ASP A 401 -6.37 14.13 7.85
C ASP A 401 -5.90 15.10 6.74
N PRO A 402 -6.82 15.80 6.04
CA PRO A 402 -6.48 16.77 4.99
C PRO A 402 -5.41 17.80 5.37
N LYS A 403 -5.31 18.19 6.65
CA LYS A 403 -4.31 19.16 7.12
C LYS A 403 -2.87 18.70 6.96
N PHE A 404 -2.65 17.38 6.79
CA PHE A 404 -1.33 16.80 6.55
C PHE A 404 -1.09 16.43 5.08
N GLY A 405 -1.96 16.86 4.16
CA GLY A 405 -1.75 16.70 2.72
C GLY A 405 -2.29 15.39 2.14
N TRP A 406 -3.31 14.79 2.78
CA TRP A 406 -3.95 13.54 2.37
C TRP A 406 -4.16 13.42 0.86
N ALA A 407 -4.91 14.35 0.26
CA ALA A 407 -5.39 14.26 -1.13
C ALA A 407 -4.27 14.18 -2.18
N ARG A 408 -3.04 14.55 -1.82
CA ARG A 408 -1.92 14.63 -2.76
C ARG A 408 -0.82 13.60 -2.47
N ARG A 409 -0.78 13.02 -1.26
CA ARG A 409 0.39 12.27 -0.77
C ARG A 409 0.09 11.01 0.02
N PHE A 410 -1.16 10.84 0.45
CA PHE A 410 -1.58 9.76 1.33
C PHE A 410 -2.96 9.22 0.97
N GLU A 411 -3.36 9.34 -0.30
CA GLU A 411 -4.58 8.72 -0.82
C GLU A 411 -4.52 7.21 -0.60
N SER A 412 -3.32 6.60 -0.67
CA SER A 412 -3.21 5.17 -0.49
C SER A 412 -3.60 4.67 0.90
N LEU A 413 -3.56 5.54 1.90
CA LEU A 413 -3.94 5.22 3.27
C LEU A 413 -5.45 5.03 3.42
N GLU A 414 -6.25 5.37 2.39
CA GLU A 414 -7.66 4.98 2.33
C GLU A 414 -7.86 3.47 2.18
N VAL A 415 -6.81 2.74 1.81
CA VAL A 415 -6.78 1.27 1.76
C VAL A 415 -5.94 0.74 2.91
N GLY A 416 -4.73 1.28 3.07
CA GLY A 416 -3.86 0.96 4.20
C GLY A 416 -2.38 1.21 3.95
N CYS A 417 -1.55 0.78 4.90
CA CYS A 417 -0.09 0.91 4.83
C CYS A 417 0.60 -0.02 5.84
N ARG A 418 1.93 -0.12 5.72
CA ARG A 418 2.81 -0.61 6.77
C ARG A 418 3.50 0.59 7.43
N LEU A 419 3.41 0.68 8.76
CA LEU A 419 4.20 1.63 9.54
C LEU A 419 5.39 0.91 10.17
N ASP A 420 6.57 1.48 9.99
CA ASP A 420 7.79 0.99 10.63
C ASP A 420 7.97 1.74 11.96
N VAL A 421 7.77 1.05 13.07
CA VAL A 421 7.65 1.62 14.42
C VAL A 421 8.79 1.13 15.31
N SER A 422 9.30 2.01 16.17
CA SER A 422 10.27 1.65 17.19
C SER A 422 10.13 2.55 18.41
N VAL A 423 10.96 2.31 19.43
CA VAL A 423 11.05 3.10 20.65
C VAL A 423 12.38 3.87 20.69
N SER A 424 12.37 5.08 21.27
CA SER A 424 13.56 5.94 21.39
C SER A 424 14.71 5.26 22.14
N GLU A 425 14.34 4.52 23.19
CA GLU A 425 15.17 3.68 24.05
C GLU A 425 14.23 2.66 24.73
N VAL A 426 14.75 1.69 25.49
CA VAL A 426 13.91 0.67 26.12
C VAL A 426 13.00 1.36 27.14
N GLY A 427 11.69 1.20 27.01
CA GLY A 427 10.69 1.94 27.81
C GLY A 427 10.51 3.40 27.41
N GLY A 428 11.10 3.81 26.28
CA GLY A 428 11.04 5.17 25.75
C GLY A 428 9.80 5.44 24.89
N SER A 429 9.77 6.60 24.25
CA SER A 429 8.64 7.00 23.40
C SER A 429 8.60 6.21 22.09
N LEU A 430 7.40 5.76 21.71
CA LEU A 430 7.14 5.20 20.38
C LEU A 430 7.26 6.29 19.31
N PHE A 431 7.81 5.91 18.15
CA PHE A 431 7.86 6.76 16.97
C PHE A 431 7.74 5.93 15.68
N VAL A 432 7.18 6.55 14.63
CA VAL A 432 7.21 5.98 13.28
C VAL A 432 8.50 6.42 12.58
N ASN A 433 9.31 5.47 12.13
CA ASN A 433 10.53 5.70 11.36
C ASN A 433 10.21 5.89 9.87
N GLU A 434 9.31 5.07 9.31
CA GLU A 434 9.00 5.04 7.88
C GLU A 434 7.54 4.62 7.63
N ILE A 435 6.96 5.10 6.53
CA ILE A 435 5.63 4.73 6.03
C ILE A 435 5.82 4.03 4.69
N THR A 436 5.27 2.83 4.53
CA THR A 436 5.25 2.15 3.23
C THR A 436 3.82 1.90 2.79
N ARG A 437 3.45 2.43 1.63
CA ARG A 437 2.09 2.31 1.09
C ARG A 437 1.78 0.85 0.78
N TRP A 438 0.52 0.44 0.95
CA TRP A 438 0.14 -0.97 0.80
C TRP A 438 0.49 -1.56 -0.58
N ASN A 439 0.38 -0.78 -1.65
CA ASN A 439 0.64 -1.22 -3.02
C ASN A 439 2.15 -1.35 -3.34
N GLY A 440 3.03 -0.95 -2.41
CA GLY A 440 4.49 -1.10 -2.54
C GLY A 440 5.20 -1.63 -1.29
N ALA A 441 4.47 -2.05 -0.26
CA ALA A 441 5.06 -2.61 0.96
C ALA A 441 5.33 -4.09 0.80
N SER A 442 6.51 -4.60 1.15
CA SER A 442 6.70 -6.04 1.39
C SER A 442 5.86 -6.48 2.59
N TYR A 443 5.07 -7.55 2.42
CA TYR A 443 4.08 -8.01 3.40
C TYR A 443 4.65 -9.00 4.41
N PHE A 444 5.77 -9.67 4.11
CA PHE A 444 6.34 -10.71 4.99
C PHE A 444 5.32 -11.83 5.29
N SER A 445 4.45 -12.10 4.33
CA SER A 445 3.33 -13.04 4.41
C SER A 445 3.75 -14.41 4.94
N ASP A 446 4.80 -15.00 4.39
CA ASP A 446 5.26 -16.35 4.79
C ASP A 446 5.78 -16.41 6.22
N TYR A 447 6.18 -15.26 6.77
CA TYR A 447 6.80 -15.15 8.09
C TYR A 447 5.81 -14.73 9.18
N CYS A 448 4.80 -13.93 8.82
CA CYS A 448 3.93 -13.27 9.78
C CYS A 448 2.43 -13.62 9.61
N ALA A 449 2.06 -14.29 8.52
CA ALA A 449 0.71 -14.77 8.37
C ALA A 449 0.70 -16.28 8.59
N GLY A 450 -0.24 -16.79 9.40
CA GLY A 450 -0.48 -18.23 9.46
C GLY A 450 -0.88 -18.77 8.08
N TRP A 451 -0.67 -20.07 7.86
CA TRP A 451 -1.04 -20.74 6.60
C TRP A 451 -2.52 -20.45 6.23
N PRO A 452 -2.85 -20.10 4.97
CA PRO A 452 -2.00 -20.14 3.77
C PRO A 452 -1.29 -18.81 3.46
N HIS A 453 -0.72 -18.15 4.46
CA HIS A 453 0.14 -16.97 4.34
C HIS A 453 -0.50 -15.76 3.61
N SER A 454 -1.81 -15.79 3.36
CA SER A 454 -2.51 -14.83 2.49
C SER A 454 -3.20 -13.69 3.24
N LEU A 455 -3.01 -13.59 4.56
CA LEU A 455 -3.72 -12.66 5.43
C LEU A 455 -3.64 -11.21 4.92
N PHE A 456 -2.43 -10.72 4.64
CA PHE A 456 -2.22 -9.33 4.20
C PHE A 456 -2.83 -9.07 2.83
N CYS A 457 -2.61 -9.98 1.87
CA CYS A 457 -3.17 -9.89 0.53
C CYS A 457 -4.70 -9.81 0.59
N SER A 458 -5.34 -10.68 1.38
CA SER A 458 -6.80 -10.68 1.56
C SER A 458 -7.29 -9.42 2.25
N ALA A 459 -6.57 -8.93 3.26
CA ALA A 459 -6.93 -7.73 4.00
C ALA A 459 -6.89 -6.48 3.12
N TYR A 460 -5.82 -6.29 2.34
CA TYR A 460 -5.71 -5.16 1.41
C TYR A 460 -6.68 -5.27 0.23
N ALA A 461 -6.89 -6.47 -0.34
CA ALA A 461 -7.89 -6.69 -1.40
C ALA A 461 -9.30 -6.29 -0.94
N LYS A 462 -9.68 -6.67 0.30
CA LYS A 462 -10.98 -6.26 0.89
C LYS A 462 -11.07 -4.77 1.16
N ALA A 463 -9.99 -4.16 1.64
CA ALA A 463 -9.94 -2.71 1.87
C ALA A 463 -10.03 -1.93 0.55
N TRP A 464 -9.37 -2.40 -0.51
CA TRP A 464 -9.48 -1.84 -1.87
C TRP A 464 -10.91 -1.87 -2.38
N GLY A 465 -11.60 -3.01 -2.27
CA GLY A 465 -12.99 -3.12 -2.71
C GLY A 465 -13.92 -2.08 -2.04
N ARG A 466 -13.67 -1.75 -0.77
CA ARG A 466 -14.40 -0.70 -0.05
C ARG A 466 -14.01 0.69 -0.55
N TYR A 467 -12.71 0.94 -0.74
CA TYR A 467 -12.23 2.20 -1.29
C TYR A 467 -12.85 2.51 -2.64
N VAL A 468 -12.87 1.55 -3.56
CA VAL A 468 -13.46 1.71 -4.90
C VAL A 468 -14.96 2.01 -4.83
N GLN A 469 -15.70 1.39 -3.91
CA GLN A 469 -17.12 1.72 -3.69
C GLN A 469 -17.31 3.18 -3.24
N GLU A 470 -16.40 3.71 -2.42
CA GLU A 470 -16.44 5.11 -1.98
C GLU A 470 -16.02 6.08 -3.09
N VAL A 471 -14.96 5.78 -3.86
CA VAL A 471 -14.55 6.58 -5.03
C VAL A 471 -15.68 6.62 -6.05
N GLY A 472 -16.26 5.47 -6.35
CA GLY A 472 -17.41 5.34 -7.21
C GLY A 472 -18.58 6.24 -6.82
N ARG A 473 -18.88 6.32 -5.52
CA ARG A 473 -19.93 7.21 -5.02
C ARG A 473 -19.58 8.70 -5.13
N ARG A 474 -18.30 9.10 -5.13
CA ARG A 474 -17.91 10.51 -5.27
C ARG A 474 -17.93 10.95 -6.72
N GLU A 475 -17.24 10.21 -7.57
CA GLU A 475 -17.04 10.58 -8.98
C GLU A 475 -18.34 10.50 -9.79
N LEU A 476 -19.22 9.54 -9.49
CA LEU A 476 -20.52 9.44 -10.17
C LEU A 476 -21.58 10.44 -9.66
N VAL A 477 -21.32 11.11 -8.53
CA VAL A 477 -22.20 12.18 -8.01
C VAL A 477 -21.75 13.55 -8.50
N ASP A 478 -20.46 13.72 -8.78
CA ASP A 478 -19.85 14.98 -9.24
C ASP A 478 -19.75 15.12 -10.78
N ALA A 479 -19.99 14.04 -11.55
CA ALA A 479 -20.04 14.00 -13.01
C ALA A 479 -21.46 14.18 -13.57
#